data_AF-A0A8H9ISN7-F1
#
_entry.id   AF-A0A8H9ISN7-F1
#
_cell.length_a   1.000
_cell.length_b   1.000
_cell.length_c   1.000
_cell.angle_alpha   90.00
_cell.angle_beta   90.00
_cell.angle_gamma   90.00
#
_symmetry.space_group_name_H-M   'P 1'
#
loop_
_entity.id
_entity.type
_entity.pdbx_description
1 polymer ?
#
loop_
_entity_poly.entity_id
_entity_poly.type
_entity_poly.pdbx_seq_one_letter_code
_entity_poly.pdbx_strand_id
1 'polypeptide(L)'
;MFICICNAITERQVQEAVRGGAASLADLQGQLGVASCCGCCAETAQDYLPGGRYANQAMIASVSAARVDHAANDSLIPAPEFGRLVCRA
;
A
#
# COMPACT_ATOMS: atom_id res chain seq x y z
N MET A 1 -11.62 -1.14 -2.90
CA MET A 1 -13.00 -1.71 -2.75
C MET A 1 -13.99 -0.67 -2.23
N PHE A 2 -15.29 -0.98 -2.09
CA PHE A 2 -16.21 -0.16 -1.28
C PHE A 2 -16.08 -0.54 0.19
N ILE A 3 -15.88 0.45 1.05
CA ILE A 3 -15.83 0.28 2.51
C ILE A 3 -17.21 0.50 3.11
N CYS A 4 -17.93 1.53 2.65
CA CYS A 4 -19.30 1.83 3.09
C CYS A 4 -20.26 1.77 1.92
N ILE A 5 -21.23 0.86 1.98
CA ILE A 5 -22.25 0.71 0.94
C ILE A 5 -23.32 1.81 1.07
N CYS A 6 -23.76 2.13 2.29
CA CYS A 6 -24.81 3.12 2.54
C CYS A 6 -24.52 4.48 1.89
N ASN A 7 -23.27 4.93 2.00
CA ASN A 7 -22.84 6.24 1.52
C ASN A 7 -21.88 6.13 0.32
N ALA A 8 -21.78 4.94 -0.28
CA ALA A 8 -20.91 4.66 -1.44
C ALA A 8 -19.45 5.14 -1.27
N ILE A 9 -18.85 4.89 -0.10
CA ILE A 9 -17.47 5.29 0.21
C ILE A 9 -16.51 4.19 -0.17
N THR A 10 -15.54 4.53 -1.01
CA THR A 10 -14.48 3.65 -1.47
C THR A 10 -13.27 3.67 -0.55
N GLU A 11 -12.50 2.59 -0.60
CA GLU A 11 -11.21 2.45 0.08
C GLU A 11 -10.24 3.57 -0.30
N ARG A 12 -10.21 3.99 -1.56
CA ARG A 12 -9.34 5.08 -2.00
C ARG A 12 -9.69 6.39 -1.30
N GLN A 13 -10.99 6.70 -1.17
CA GLN A 13 -11.44 7.89 -0.43
C GLN A 13 -11.05 7.82 1.05
N VAL A 14 -11.17 6.65 1.69
CA VAL A 14 -10.72 6.46 3.08
C VAL A 14 -9.21 6.67 3.18
N GLN A 15 -8.41 6.09 2.28
CA GLN A 15 -6.97 6.28 2.25
C GLN A 15 -6.57 7.74 2.02
N GLU A 16 -7.26 8.45 1.13
CA GLU A 16 -7.05 9.88 0.88
C GLU A 16 -7.37 10.72 2.12
N ALA A 17 -8.48 10.44 2.82
CA ALA A 17 -8.82 11.12 4.08
C ALA A 17 -7.77 10.87 5.17
N VAL A 18 -7.27 9.64 5.30
CA VAL A 18 -6.19 9.30 6.24
C VAL A 18 -4.90 10.02 5.86
N ARG A 19 -4.52 10.05 4.58
CA ARG A 19 -3.38 10.84 4.08
C ARG A 19 -3.55 12.34 4.30
N GLY A 20 -4.79 12.83 4.29
CA GLY A 20 -5.17 14.19 4.63
C GLY A 20 -5.16 14.49 6.13
N GLY A 21 -4.86 13.50 6.98
CA GLY A 21 -4.72 13.67 8.43
C GLY A 21 -5.84 13.10 9.27
N ALA A 22 -6.81 12.37 8.70
CA ALA A 22 -7.81 11.67 9.50
C ALA A 22 -7.14 10.58 10.37
N ALA A 23 -7.28 10.70 11.69
CA ALA A 23 -6.62 9.82 12.66
C ALA A 23 -7.62 9.02 13.52
N SER A 24 -8.91 9.37 13.45
CA SER A 24 -9.98 8.70 14.20
C SER A 24 -11.17 8.35 13.31
N LEU A 25 -12.03 7.43 13.79
CA LEU A 25 -13.28 7.13 13.10
C LEU A 25 -14.11 8.41 12.96
N ALA A 26 -14.20 9.22 14.02
CA ALA A 26 -14.95 10.48 14.03
C ALA A 26 -14.50 11.44 12.92
N ASP A 27 -13.19 11.53 12.64
CA ASP A 27 -12.68 12.32 11.52
C ASP A 27 -13.19 11.79 10.18
N LEU A 28 -13.14 10.47 9.97
CA LEU A 28 -13.66 9.85 8.76
C LEU A 28 -15.19 10.00 8.64
N GLN A 29 -15.94 9.97 9.75
CA GLN A 29 -17.38 10.22 9.73
C GLN A 29 -17.66 11.68 9.34
N GLY A 30 -16.91 12.63 9.91
CA GLY A 30 -17.07 14.05 9.60
C GLY A 30 -16.68 14.41 8.16
N GLN A 31 -15.64 13.78 7.61
CA GLN A 31 -15.14 14.08 6.26
C GLN A 31 -15.89 13.33 5.16
N LEU A 32 -16.20 12.04 5.38
CA LEU A 32 -16.71 11.14 4.34
C LEU A 32 -18.11 10.60 4.64
N GLY A 33 -18.61 10.76 5.87
CA GLY A 33 -19.85 10.14 6.30
C GLY A 33 -19.73 8.63 6.53
N VAL A 34 -18.52 8.06 6.66
CA VAL A 34 -18.38 6.62 6.94
C VAL A 34 -19.09 6.24 8.25
N ALA A 35 -19.68 5.05 8.33
CA ALA A 35 -20.37 4.56 9.53
C ALA A 35 -21.51 5.45 10.09
N SER A 36 -22.02 6.43 9.34
CA SER A 36 -23.08 7.34 9.80
C SER A 36 -24.51 6.84 9.58
N CYS A 37 -24.69 5.72 8.85
CA CYS A 37 -26.00 5.12 8.56
C CYS A 37 -26.22 3.81 9.34
N CYS A 38 -25.82 2.65 8.79
CA CYS A 38 -26.02 1.36 9.45
C CYS A 38 -24.89 0.97 10.44
N GLY A 39 -23.74 1.65 10.39
CA GLY A 39 -22.58 1.38 11.24
C GLY A 39 -21.76 0.12 10.88
N CYS A 40 -22.23 -0.78 10.01
CA CYS A 40 -21.56 -2.06 9.72
C CYS A 40 -20.12 -1.94 9.17
N CYS A 41 -19.77 -0.81 8.58
CA CYS A 41 -18.44 -0.54 8.03
C CYS A 41 -17.44 0.04 9.05
N ALA A 42 -17.86 0.30 10.30
CA ALA A 42 -17.05 1.04 11.27
C ALA A 42 -15.73 0.32 11.61
N GLU A 43 -15.78 -0.99 11.85
CA GLU A 43 -14.59 -1.80 12.17
C GLU A 43 -13.62 -1.82 10.98
N THR A 44 -14.13 -2.08 9.77
CA THR A 44 -13.32 -2.05 8.55
C THR A 44 -12.70 -0.69 8.29
N ALA A 45 -13.43 0.42 8.53
CA ALA A 45 -12.89 1.76 8.38
C ALA A 45 -11.76 2.06 9.40
N GLN A 46 -11.87 1.53 10.62
CA GLN A 46 -10.82 1.67 11.65
C GLN A 46 -9.53 0.95 11.28
N ASP A 47 -9.61 -0.17 10.56
CA ASP A 47 -8.40 -0.87 10.12
C ASP A 47 -7.52 -0.03 9.17
N TYR A 48 -8.06 1.02 8.54
CA TYR A 48 -7.29 1.95 7.70
C TYR A 48 -6.68 3.12 8.47
N LEU A 49 -7.09 3.36 9.71
CA LEU A 49 -6.55 4.42 10.56
C LEU A 49 -5.16 4.04 11.12
N PRO A 50 -4.40 5.02 11.67
CA PRO A 50 -3.11 4.73 12.30
C PRO A 50 -3.22 3.65 13.37
N GLY A 51 -2.39 2.60 13.26
CA GLY A 51 -2.43 1.43 14.16
C GLY A 51 -3.38 0.31 13.72
N GLY A 52 -4.20 0.52 12.69
CA GLY A 52 -5.06 -0.49 12.09
C GLY A 52 -4.32 -1.45 11.14
N ARG A 53 -4.98 -2.55 10.78
CA ARG A 53 -4.40 -3.65 9.98
C ARG A 53 -3.95 -3.22 8.59
N TYR A 54 -4.61 -2.23 7.98
CA TYR A 54 -4.35 -1.72 6.64
C TYR A 54 -3.58 -0.39 6.63
N ALA A 55 -3.19 0.15 7.80
CA ALA A 55 -2.44 1.42 7.89
C ALA A 55 -1.15 1.41 7.05
N ASN A 56 -0.44 0.28 7.02
CA ASN A 56 0.76 0.11 6.20
C ASN A 56 0.50 -0.01 4.70
N GLN A 57 -0.72 -0.39 4.29
CA GLN A 57 -1.06 -0.56 2.88
C GLN A 57 -1.28 0.79 2.18
N ALA A 58 -1.70 1.82 2.93
CA ALA A 58 -1.80 3.19 2.43
C ALA A 58 -0.42 3.81 2.06
N MET A 59 0.68 3.34 2.66
CA MET A 59 2.05 3.82 2.39
C MET A 59 2.67 3.24 1.10
N ILE A 60 2.30 2.01 0.72
CA ILE A 60 2.91 1.31 -0.43
C ILE A 60 2.59 2.02 -1.77
N ALA A 61 1.46 2.72 -1.86
CA ALA A 61 1.06 3.46 -3.07
C ALA A 61 2.01 4.64 -3.43
N SER A 62 2.85 5.11 -2.50
CA SER A 62 3.80 6.23 -2.72
C SER A 62 5.25 5.80 -2.96
N VAL A 63 5.60 4.52 -2.83
CA VAL A 63 6.98 4.02 -2.98
C VAL A 63 7.22 3.40 -4.37
N SER A 64 6.81 4.08 -5.44
CA SER A 64 7.26 3.75 -6.81
C SER A 64 8.43 4.62 -7.28
N ALA A 65 9.13 5.28 -6.36
CA ALA A 65 10.34 6.06 -6.65
C ALA A 65 11.58 5.60 -5.87
N ALA A 66 11.53 4.46 -5.16
CA ALA A 66 12.75 3.80 -4.70
C ALA A 66 13.28 2.96 -5.86
N ARG A 67 14.40 3.40 -6.44
CA ARG A 67 15.17 2.70 -7.47
C ARG A 67 15.29 1.22 -7.07
N VAL A 68 14.73 0.33 -7.89
CA VAL A 68 15.07 -1.10 -7.81
C VAL A 68 16.46 -1.18 -8.43
N ASP A 69 17.50 -1.13 -7.60
CA ASP A 69 18.86 -1.38 -8.06
C ASP A 69 18.96 -2.89 -8.35
N HIS A 70 18.90 -3.23 -9.64
CA HIS A 70 19.29 -4.50 -10.27
C HIS A 70 18.68 -5.80 -9.68
N ALA A 71 17.62 -6.31 -10.32
CA ALA A 71 17.19 -7.69 -10.10
C ALA A 71 18.24 -8.67 -10.66
N ALA A 72 18.57 -9.72 -9.89
CA ALA A 72 19.62 -10.70 -10.21
C ALA A 72 19.43 -11.52 -11.50
N ASN A 73 18.36 -11.28 -12.27
CA ASN A 73 18.05 -12.00 -13.50
C ASN A 73 17.94 -11.06 -14.72
N ASP A 74 18.50 -9.86 -14.64
CA ASP A 74 18.60 -8.97 -15.79
C ASP A 74 19.67 -9.50 -16.76
N SER A 75 19.29 -9.73 -18.02
CA SER A 75 20.10 -10.39 -19.05
C SER A 75 21.32 -9.58 -19.53
N LEU A 76 21.65 -8.48 -18.84
CA LEU A 76 22.75 -7.58 -19.15
C LEU A 76 23.99 -7.77 -18.28
N ILE A 77 24.08 -8.84 -17.47
CA ILE A 77 25.35 -9.21 -16.81
C ILE A 77 26.28 -9.81 -17.88
N PRO A 78 27.42 -9.18 -18.24
CA PRO A 78 28.43 -9.87 -19.03
C PRO A 78 28.92 -11.07 -18.23
N ALA A 79 28.82 -12.27 -18.82
CA ALA A 79 29.25 -13.50 -18.18
C ALA A 79 30.68 -13.33 -17.62
N PRO A 80 30.95 -13.76 -16.37
CA PRO A 80 32.30 -13.68 -15.84
C PRO A 80 33.19 -14.54 -16.73
N GLU A 81 34.28 -13.95 -17.23
CA GLU A 81 35.29 -14.63 -18.02
C GLU A 81 36.03 -15.60 -17.11
N PHE A 82 35.45 -16.78 -16.94
CA PHE A 82 36.08 -17.90 -16.24
C PHE A 82 37.34 -18.26 -17.03
N GLY A 83 38.46 -17.78 -16.50
CA GLY A 83 39.78 -17.92 -17.08
C GLY A 83 40.03 -19.35 -17.52
N ARG A 84 40.57 -19.45 -18.73
CA ARG A 84 41.16 -20.66 -19.31
C ARG A 84 42.06 -21.34 -18.28
N LEU A 85 41.55 -22.35 -17.58
CA LEU A 85 42.40 -23.39 -17.02
C LEU A 85 42.83 -24.25 -18.21
N VAL A 86 44.02 -23.95 -18.73
CA VAL A 86 44.72 -24.81 -19.68
C VAL A 86 45.02 -26.12 -18.94
N CYS A 87 44.28 -27.18 -19.25
CA CYS A 87 44.73 -28.54 -18.97
C CYS A 87 45.98 -28.80 -19.80
N ARG A 88 47.17 -28.59 -19.21
CA ARG A 88 48.43 -29.11 -19.74
C ARG A 88 48.34 -30.63 -19.70
N ALA A 89 48.31 -31.25 -20.89
CA ALA A 89 48.71 -32.64 -21.10
C ALA A 89 50.17 -32.63 -21.58
#